data_AF-A0A5C1PYZ3-F1
#
_entry.id   AF-A0A5C1PYZ3-F1
#
_cell.length_a   1.000
_cell.length_b   1.000
_cell.length_c   1.000
_cell.angle_alpha   90.00
_cell.angle_beta   90.00
_cell.angle_gamma   90.00
#
_symmetry.space_group_name_H-M   'P 1'
#
loop_
_entity.id
_entity.type
_entity.pdbx_description
1 polymer ?
#
loop_
_entity_poly.entity_id
_entity_poly.type
_entity_poly.pdbx_seq_one_letter_code
_entity_poly.pdbx_strand_id
1 'polypeptide(L)'
;MGGFDVGMVGRVGQALRVGQGLLQQRGELVESHGDGSFQLSCNWGGDGGISRGEAARGLRPGLIHRKGGHGRMADLRLMQSDLPARLERLRRQTEREGWDPPEHAPGAPLPPVTIDEPCRSLLRANDSPDVDMPLSINPYRGCAHACLFCEARPDGTEARLFAKTHAAERLREELRRPGYRPRPINLGAATDVYQPAEHRLGITRALLEVLEEAHHPLAIVTRSAGIVRDLDLLAAMAARGQLLVLISLMTLDMALARQLEPQASAPAQRLAAIRALARAGVPVGVNLSPLVPLLNEPEIEPIIAAAARAGARTAHGTALRLSDTTAPRLRRWLQDHRPELAAQVLVQVQVDDSPDMTADPGTAAAAADRMRHRLEAAAALHGLALTPPALDLGGFRPPRAPLPRHAAHFEHRTGQGRLF
;
A
#
# COMPACT_ATOMS: atom_id res chain seq x y z
N MET A 1 38.56 25.00 -39.56
CA MET A 1 39.20 23.90 -40.30
C MET A 1 38.89 22.64 -39.52
N GLY A 2 37.84 21.86 -39.82
CA GLY A 2 37.76 20.90 -40.94
C GLY A 2 38.54 19.64 -40.55
N GLY A 3 38.03 18.39 -40.55
CA GLY A 3 36.76 17.80 -40.94
C GLY A 3 36.87 16.25 -40.85
N PHE A 4 35.71 15.60 -40.82
CA PHE A 4 35.31 14.27 -41.33
C PHE A 4 36.25 13.04 -41.35
N ASP A 5 35.85 12.01 -40.58
CA ASP A 5 35.13 10.77 -40.99
C ASP A 5 35.78 9.64 -41.83
N VAL A 6 35.18 8.43 -41.67
CA VAL A 6 35.28 7.13 -42.39
C VAL A 6 36.44 6.20 -41.96
N GLY A 7 36.30 4.90 -41.67
CA GLY A 7 35.19 3.94 -41.68
C GLY A 7 35.71 2.47 -41.77
N MET A 8 34.88 1.52 -41.32
CA MET A 8 34.69 0.13 -41.80
C MET A 8 35.59 -1.09 -41.39
N VAL A 9 34.88 -2.06 -40.79
CA VAL A 9 34.84 -3.55 -40.96
C VAL A 9 35.93 -4.49 -40.43
N GLY A 10 35.48 -5.45 -39.62
CA GLY A 10 36.04 -6.81 -39.52
C GLY A 10 35.31 -7.71 -38.50
N ARG A 11 34.36 -8.55 -38.97
CA ARG A 11 33.77 -9.67 -38.20
C ARG A 11 34.71 -10.89 -38.25
N VAL A 12 34.96 -11.54 -37.11
CA VAL A 12 35.04 -13.00 -36.86
C VAL A 12 34.89 -13.13 -35.33
N GLY A 13 33.96 -13.84 -34.69
CA GLY A 13 33.46 -15.19 -34.93
C GLY A 13 34.13 -16.15 -33.95
N GLN A 14 33.61 -16.32 -32.73
CA GLN A 14 33.94 -17.51 -31.93
C GLN A 14 32.80 -17.93 -31.00
N ALA A 15 32.44 -19.20 -31.19
CA ALA A 15 31.35 -19.92 -30.59
C ALA A 15 31.65 -20.31 -29.14
N LEU A 16 30.70 -20.10 -28.25
CA LEU A 16 30.66 -20.79 -26.97
C LEU A 16 29.82 -22.07 -27.14
N ARG A 17 30.54 -23.19 -27.20
CA ARG A 17 29.99 -24.54 -27.18
C ARG A 17 29.29 -24.79 -25.85
N VAL A 18 28.06 -25.29 -25.97
CA VAL A 18 27.24 -25.88 -24.92
C VAL A 18 27.92 -27.15 -24.40
N GLY A 19 28.23 -27.17 -23.11
CA GLY A 19 28.66 -28.35 -22.36
C GLY A 19 27.50 -28.89 -21.54
N GLN A 20 27.06 -30.09 -21.91
CA GLN A 20 26.03 -30.87 -21.24
C GLN A 20 26.41 -31.20 -19.79
N GLY A 21 25.46 -31.06 -18.87
CA GLY A 21 25.57 -31.52 -17.48
C GLY A 21 24.17 -31.71 -16.90
N LEU A 22 23.81 -32.97 -16.65
CA LEU A 22 22.48 -33.47 -16.29
C LEU A 22 21.80 -32.70 -15.13
N LEU A 23 20.60 -32.18 -15.38
CA LEU A 23 19.57 -32.02 -14.35
C LEU A 23 18.76 -33.32 -14.30
N GLN A 24 18.91 -34.07 -13.21
CA GLN A 24 18.07 -35.21 -12.89
C GLN A 24 16.74 -34.67 -12.31
N GLN A 25 15.74 -34.52 -13.18
CA GLN A 25 14.36 -34.22 -12.77
C GLN A 25 13.69 -35.47 -12.21
N ARG A 26 12.89 -35.29 -11.15
CA ARG A 26 11.74 -36.17 -10.92
C ARG A 26 10.73 -35.94 -12.04
N GLY A 27 10.78 -36.85 -13.01
CA GLY A 27 9.70 -37.34 -13.86
C GLY A 27 8.67 -36.37 -14.41
N GLU A 28 8.83 -36.00 -15.68
CA GLU A 28 7.78 -36.03 -16.70
C GLU A 28 8.44 -35.90 -18.10
N LEU A 29 8.09 -36.80 -19.02
CA LEU A 29 8.63 -36.84 -20.39
C LEU A 29 7.94 -35.77 -21.24
N VAL A 30 8.73 -34.93 -21.91
CA VAL A 30 8.26 -34.01 -22.96
C VAL A 30 8.95 -34.41 -24.26
N GLU A 31 8.23 -35.04 -25.18
CA GLU A 31 8.68 -35.16 -26.57
C GLU A 31 8.44 -33.82 -27.29
N SER A 32 9.44 -33.31 -27.99
CA SER A 32 9.31 -32.12 -28.82
C SER A 32 9.01 -32.52 -30.26
N HIS A 33 7.97 -31.92 -30.83
CA HIS A 33 7.79 -31.86 -32.29
C HIS A 33 8.12 -30.43 -32.75
N GLY A 34 8.93 -30.36 -33.80
CA GLY A 34 9.65 -29.17 -34.25
C GLY A 34 8.80 -28.06 -34.89
N ASP A 35 7.52 -27.94 -34.53
CA ASP A 35 6.60 -26.93 -35.07
C ASP A 35 5.90 -26.07 -33.99
N GLY A 36 6.33 -26.18 -32.73
CA GLY A 36 5.97 -25.21 -31.69
C GLY A 36 4.54 -25.33 -31.14
N SER A 37 3.93 -26.52 -31.24
CA SER A 37 2.69 -26.85 -30.51
C SER A 37 2.97 -27.82 -29.36
N PHE A 38 2.32 -27.62 -28.21
CA PHE A 38 2.39 -28.53 -27.05
C PHE A 38 1.03 -29.22 -26.86
N GLN A 39 1.04 -30.54 -26.73
CA GLN A 39 -0.14 -31.34 -26.44
C GLN A 39 -0.04 -31.88 -25.01
N LEU A 40 -0.94 -31.45 -24.12
CA LEU A 40 -1.05 -32.01 -22.77
C LEU A 40 -1.95 -33.27 -22.83
N SER A 41 -1.35 -34.45 -22.70
CA SER A 41 -2.09 -35.69 -22.47
C SER A 41 -2.25 -35.92 -20.96
N CYS A 42 -3.45 -35.68 -20.43
CA CYS A 42 -3.79 -36.08 -19.06
C CYS A 42 -4.04 -37.59 -19.02
N ASN A 43 -3.10 -38.35 -18.44
CA ASN A 43 -3.30 -39.76 -18.12
C ASN A 43 -3.65 -39.86 -16.63
N TRP A 44 -4.95 -39.88 -16.31
CA TRP A 44 -5.46 -40.14 -14.96
C TRP A 44 -5.83 -41.62 -14.87
N GLY A 45 -5.03 -42.40 -14.14
CA GLY A 45 -5.30 -43.79 -13.80
C GLY A 45 -5.40 -43.98 -12.29
N GLY A 46 -6.62 -44.31 -11.83
CA GLY A 46 -6.96 -44.97 -10.56
C GLY A 46 -6.98 -44.08 -9.31
N ASP A 47 -7.93 -44.12 -8.40
CA ASP A 47 -9.21 -44.82 -8.27
C ASP A 47 -9.96 -44.10 -7.13
N GLY A 48 -11.27 -43.87 -7.27
CA GLY A 48 -12.11 -43.44 -6.14
C GLY A 48 -13.26 -42.50 -6.48
N GLY A 49 -14.43 -43.07 -6.81
CA GLY A 49 -15.73 -42.49 -6.46
C GLY A 49 -16.34 -41.47 -7.43
N ILE A 50 -16.98 -41.99 -8.48
CA ILE A 50 -17.90 -41.24 -9.36
C ILE A 50 -19.22 -40.97 -8.62
N SER A 51 -19.67 -39.71 -8.58
CA SER A 51 -21.10 -39.38 -8.59
C SER A 51 -21.40 -38.50 -9.81
N ARG A 52 -22.10 -39.08 -10.78
CA ARG A 52 -22.64 -38.41 -11.98
C ARG A 52 -23.75 -37.44 -11.59
N GLY A 53 -23.79 -36.27 -12.24
CA GLY A 53 -24.88 -35.31 -12.07
C GLY A 53 -24.84 -34.18 -13.10
N GLU A 54 -25.38 -34.48 -14.28
CA GLU A 54 -26.06 -33.57 -15.23
C GLU A 54 -25.30 -32.45 -15.97
N ALA A 55 -25.40 -32.56 -17.29
CA ALA A 55 -24.93 -31.63 -18.30
C ALA A 55 -25.91 -30.46 -18.49
N ALA A 56 -25.37 -29.25 -18.66
CA ALA A 56 -26.08 -28.16 -19.34
C ALA A 56 -25.20 -27.61 -20.47
N ARG A 57 -25.63 -27.95 -21.68
CA ARG A 57 -25.13 -27.54 -22.99
C ARG A 57 -25.15 -26.02 -23.16
N GLY A 58 -24.15 -25.51 -23.87
CA GLY A 58 -24.34 -24.38 -24.77
C GLY A 58 -23.28 -23.30 -24.63
N LEU A 59 -22.30 -23.31 -25.53
CA LEU A 59 -21.70 -22.12 -26.17
C LEU A 59 -20.80 -22.60 -27.32
N ARG A 60 -21.15 -22.21 -28.55
CA ARG A 60 -20.37 -22.50 -29.77
C ARG A 60 -19.18 -21.54 -29.88
N PRO A 61 -18.05 -21.95 -30.48
CA PRO A 61 -16.87 -21.11 -30.64
C PRO A 61 -17.05 -20.16 -31.84
N GLY A 62 -17.01 -18.86 -31.59
CA GLY A 62 -17.06 -17.81 -32.61
C GLY A 62 -15.70 -17.17 -32.85
N LEU A 63 -15.24 -17.24 -34.10
CA LEU A 63 -14.04 -16.65 -34.69
C LEU A 63 -13.68 -15.26 -34.13
N ILE A 64 -12.40 -15.08 -33.78
CA ILE A 64 -11.77 -13.77 -33.58
C ILE A 64 -11.46 -13.19 -34.96
N HIS A 65 -12.27 -12.23 -35.40
CA HIS A 65 -11.90 -11.31 -36.48
C HIS A 65 -11.55 -9.95 -35.90
N ARG A 66 -10.27 -9.58 -36.01
CA ARG A 66 -9.75 -8.24 -35.73
C ARG A 66 -10.27 -7.27 -36.81
N LYS A 67 -10.95 -6.18 -36.43
CA LYS A 67 -10.89 -4.89 -37.14
C LYS A 67 -11.35 -3.73 -36.24
N GLY A 68 -10.44 -2.78 -36.06
CA GLY A 68 -10.61 -1.33 -35.95
C GLY A 68 -11.78 -0.72 -35.15
N GLY A 69 -11.41 -0.04 -34.05
CA GLY A 69 -11.78 1.36 -33.77
C GLY A 69 -13.25 1.67 -33.47
N HIS A 70 -13.46 2.33 -32.32
CA HIS A 70 -14.70 2.96 -31.81
C HIS A 70 -15.56 2.05 -30.91
N GLY A 71 -15.27 2.06 -29.62
CA GLY A 71 -16.09 1.39 -28.61
C GLY A 71 -15.56 1.55 -27.19
N ARG A 72 -15.51 2.77 -26.64
CA ARG A 72 -15.25 3.03 -25.21
C ARG A 72 -16.07 4.21 -24.71
N MET A 73 -17.40 4.05 -24.68
CA MET A 73 -18.31 4.91 -23.89
C MET A 73 -19.53 4.16 -23.35
N ALA A 74 -19.89 2.99 -23.89
CA ALA A 74 -21.05 2.23 -23.44
C ALA A 74 -20.80 1.43 -22.14
N ASP A 75 -19.57 1.00 -21.87
CA ASP A 75 -19.24 0.19 -20.67
C ASP A 75 -19.24 0.97 -19.34
N LEU A 76 -19.03 2.30 -19.38
CA LEU A 76 -19.01 3.13 -18.17
C LEU A 76 -20.40 3.30 -17.54
N ARG A 77 -21.48 3.30 -18.34
CA ARG A 77 -22.85 3.44 -17.83
C ARG A 77 -23.37 2.15 -17.18
N LEU A 78 -22.96 0.98 -17.69
CA LEU A 78 -23.31 -0.33 -17.12
C LEU A 78 -22.56 -0.61 -15.80
N MET A 79 -21.35 -0.05 -15.61
CA MET A 79 -20.62 -0.13 -14.33
C MET A 79 -21.24 0.73 -13.21
N GLN A 80 -21.90 1.84 -13.55
CA GLN A 80 -22.48 2.77 -12.56
C GLN A 80 -23.77 2.23 -11.91
N SER A 81 -24.55 1.38 -12.61
CA SER A 81 -25.85 0.91 -12.11
C SER A 81 -25.77 -0.24 -11.10
N ASP A 82 -24.66 -1.00 -11.02
CA ASP A 82 -24.47 -2.13 -10.08
C ASP A 82 -23.45 -1.82 -8.96
N LEU A 83 -22.84 -0.62 -8.94
CA LEU A 83 -21.82 -0.27 -7.96
C LEU A 83 -22.33 -0.35 -6.50
N PRO A 84 -23.53 0.16 -6.14
CA PRO A 84 -24.03 0.05 -4.77
C PRO A 84 -24.23 -1.41 -4.31
N ALA A 85 -24.81 -2.26 -5.17
CA ALA A 85 -25.03 -3.67 -4.86
C ALA A 85 -23.72 -4.47 -4.80
N ARG A 86 -22.73 -4.11 -5.63
CA ARG A 86 -21.38 -4.68 -5.60
C ARG A 86 -20.60 -4.27 -4.35
N LEU A 87 -20.67 -3.01 -3.94
CA LEU A 87 -20.07 -2.51 -2.71
C LEU A 87 -20.67 -3.21 -1.48
N GLU A 88 -21.99 -3.38 -1.46
CA GLU A 88 -22.66 -4.10 -0.39
C GLU A 88 -22.28 -5.59 -0.34
N ARG A 89 -22.08 -6.24 -1.48
CA ARG A 89 -21.53 -7.61 -1.55
C ARG A 89 -20.11 -7.67 -1.00
N LEU A 90 -19.25 -6.70 -1.35
CA LEU A 90 -17.87 -6.61 -0.85
C LEU A 90 -17.83 -6.34 0.65
N ARG A 91 -18.70 -5.45 1.17
CA ARG A 91 -18.84 -5.16 2.59
C ARG A 91 -19.26 -6.41 3.38
N ARG A 92 -20.28 -7.14 2.91
CA ARG A 92 -20.69 -8.43 3.51
C ARG A 92 -19.58 -9.48 3.44
N GLN A 93 -18.78 -9.47 2.39
CA GLN A 93 -17.63 -10.37 2.27
C GLN A 93 -16.53 -10.01 3.28
N THR A 94 -16.22 -8.72 3.48
CA THR A 94 -15.27 -8.28 4.50
C THR A 94 -15.75 -8.61 5.92
N GLU A 95 -17.05 -8.48 6.20
CA GLU A 95 -17.66 -8.87 7.48
C GLU A 95 -17.57 -10.41 7.69
N ARG A 96 -17.79 -11.22 6.64
CA ARG A 96 -17.68 -12.69 6.68
C ARG A 96 -16.26 -13.22 6.79
N GLU A 97 -15.27 -12.49 6.28
CA GLU A 97 -13.85 -12.83 6.36
C GLU A 97 -13.26 -12.60 7.77
N GLY A 98 -14.11 -12.29 8.76
CA GLY A 98 -13.70 -12.16 10.16
C GLY A 98 -12.79 -10.96 10.36
N TRP A 99 -13.09 -9.84 9.69
CA TRP A 99 -12.40 -8.58 9.86
C TRP A 99 -12.82 -7.90 11.19
N ASP A 100 -12.77 -8.67 12.27
CA ASP A 100 -12.83 -8.14 13.62
C ASP A 100 -11.42 -7.68 14.02
N PRO A 101 -11.28 -6.53 14.71
CA PRO A 101 -10.00 -6.16 15.27
C PRO A 101 -9.54 -7.31 16.17
N PRO A 102 -8.25 -7.68 16.17
CA PRO A 102 -7.76 -8.67 17.11
C PRO A 102 -8.13 -8.21 18.52
N GLU A 103 -8.97 -8.99 19.21
CA GLU A 103 -9.15 -8.81 20.65
C GLU A 103 -7.77 -8.82 21.30
N HIS A 104 -7.52 -7.83 22.17
CA HIS A 104 -6.22 -7.64 22.82
C HIS A 104 -5.72 -8.98 23.37
N ALA A 105 -4.73 -9.57 22.71
CA ALA A 105 -4.11 -10.79 23.20
C ALA A 105 -3.62 -10.52 24.64
N PRO A 106 -3.79 -11.47 25.58
CA PRO A 106 -3.30 -11.27 26.94
C PRO A 106 -1.79 -10.92 26.89
N GLY A 107 -1.43 -9.73 27.38
CA GLY A 107 -0.06 -9.19 27.32
C GLY A 107 0.22 -8.18 26.21
N ALA A 108 -0.77 -7.83 25.37
CA ALA A 108 -0.63 -6.75 24.40
C ALA A 108 -0.43 -5.39 25.11
N PRO A 109 0.48 -4.52 24.61
CA PRO A 109 0.63 -3.15 25.11
C PRO A 109 -0.72 -2.43 25.14
N LEU A 110 -0.98 -1.69 26.22
CA LEU A 110 -2.19 -0.88 26.31
C LEU A 110 -2.27 0.10 25.13
N PRO A 111 -3.46 0.32 24.55
CA PRO A 111 -3.62 1.30 23.49
C PRO A 111 -3.20 2.69 23.99
N PRO A 112 -2.60 3.53 23.13
CA PRO A 112 -2.19 4.86 23.53
C PRO A 112 -3.34 5.68 24.08
N VAL A 113 -3.03 6.53 25.06
CA VAL A 113 -3.96 7.53 25.54
C VAL A 113 -4.24 8.50 24.40
N THR A 114 -5.51 8.58 24.01
CA THR A 114 -5.97 9.52 22.99
C THR A 114 -6.24 10.87 23.65
N ILE A 115 -5.64 11.93 23.11
CA ILE A 115 -5.78 13.31 23.57
C ILE A 115 -6.39 14.12 22.43
N ASP A 116 -7.46 14.85 22.73
CA ASP A 116 -8.07 15.74 21.74
C ASP A 116 -7.16 16.95 21.48
N GLU A 117 -6.82 17.18 20.21
CA GLU A 117 -5.96 18.28 19.77
C GLU A 117 -6.73 19.23 18.84
N PRO A 118 -6.87 20.51 19.19
CA PRO A 118 -7.54 21.48 18.32
C PRO A 118 -6.73 21.72 17.03
N CYS A 119 -7.35 21.44 15.89
CA CYS A 119 -6.70 21.55 14.59
C CYS A 119 -6.68 23.00 14.08
N ARG A 120 -5.54 23.70 14.18
CA ARG A 120 -5.42 25.08 13.66
C ARG A 120 -5.37 25.13 12.13
N SER A 121 -4.64 24.20 11.53
CA SER A 121 -4.55 24.01 10.08
C SER A 121 -4.30 22.54 9.78
N LEU A 122 -4.91 22.05 8.70
CA LEU A 122 -4.86 20.64 8.33
C LEU A 122 -3.97 20.39 7.11
N LEU A 123 -4.13 21.20 6.05
CA LEU A 123 -3.29 21.10 4.86
C LEU A 123 -1.89 21.63 5.15
N ARG A 124 -0.90 20.76 4.98
CA ARG A 124 0.52 21.13 5.07
C ARG A 124 1.19 20.94 3.72
N ALA A 125 2.11 21.83 3.38
CA ALA A 125 3.02 21.58 2.27
C ALA A 125 3.90 20.37 2.62
N ASN A 126 4.26 19.60 1.60
CA ASN A 126 5.23 18.53 1.69
C ASN A 126 6.39 18.85 0.75
N ASP A 127 7.59 18.81 1.28
CA ASP A 127 8.88 19.06 0.61
C ASP A 127 9.76 17.81 0.57
N SER A 128 9.22 16.64 0.96
CA SER A 128 9.93 15.37 0.88
C SER A 128 10.31 15.05 -0.57
N PRO A 129 11.60 14.71 -0.83
CA PRO A 129 12.06 14.30 -2.16
C PRO A 129 11.54 12.92 -2.58
N ASP A 130 10.98 12.13 -1.65
CA ASP A 130 10.52 10.76 -1.91
C ASP A 130 9.01 10.67 -2.19
N VAL A 131 8.27 11.78 -2.04
CA VAL A 131 6.81 11.80 -2.10
C VAL A 131 6.35 12.92 -3.04
N ASP A 132 5.90 12.53 -4.24
CA ASP A 132 5.40 13.44 -5.30
C ASP A 132 4.03 14.08 -5.02
N MET A 133 3.65 14.22 -3.75
CA MET A 133 2.39 14.82 -3.30
C MET A 133 2.70 16.12 -2.56
N PRO A 134 2.40 17.29 -3.13
CA PRO A 134 2.82 18.59 -2.59
C PRO A 134 2.05 19.01 -1.33
N LEU A 135 0.96 18.34 -1.01
CA LEU A 135 0.16 18.57 0.19
C LEU A 135 0.06 17.30 1.01
N SER A 136 -0.03 17.44 2.33
CA SER A 136 -0.30 16.33 3.25
C SER A 136 -1.40 16.66 4.25
N ILE A 137 -2.11 15.62 4.68
CA ILE A 137 -3.04 15.64 5.81
C ILE A 137 -2.64 14.52 6.76
N ASN A 138 -2.51 14.86 8.04
CA ASN A 138 -2.30 13.91 9.12
C ASN A 138 -3.38 14.15 10.20
N PRO A 139 -4.40 13.27 10.30
CA PRO A 139 -5.48 13.40 11.28
C PRO A 139 -5.01 13.15 12.72
N TYR A 140 -3.85 12.50 12.86
CA TYR A 140 -3.24 12.16 14.14
C TYR A 140 -1.84 12.74 14.25
N ARG A 141 -1.41 13.07 15.48
CA ARG A 141 0.00 13.22 15.85
C ARG A 141 0.34 12.11 16.85
N GLY A 142 1.36 11.31 16.54
CA GLY A 142 1.51 9.99 17.16
C GLY A 142 0.99 8.87 16.26
N CYS A 143 1.61 7.70 16.37
CA CYS A 143 1.14 6.50 15.70
C CYS A 143 1.20 5.28 16.61
N ALA A 144 0.05 4.64 16.81
CA ALA A 144 -0.13 3.44 17.63
C ALA A 144 0.45 2.16 17.00
N HIS A 145 0.85 2.19 15.73
CA HIS A 145 1.40 1.01 15.04
C HIS A 145 2.77 0.58 15.58
N ALA A 146 3.43 1.43 16.37
CA ALA A 146 4.64 1.09 17.11
C ALA A 146 5.82 0.63 16.23
N CYS A 147 5.89 1.10 14.97
CA CYS A 147 6.93 0.62 14.06
C CYS A 147 8.34 0.98 14.56
N LEU A 148 9.28 0.05 14.39
CA LEU A 148 10.68 0.18 14.80
C LEU A 148 11.34 1.44 14.23
N PHE A 149 11.02 1.76 12.98
CA PHE A 149 11.57 2.87 12.20
C PHE A 149 10.69 4.14 12.21
N CYS A 150 9.72 4.23 13.13
CA CYS A 150 8.75 5.32 13.12
C CYS A 150 9.34 6.62 13.69
N GLU A 151 9.28 7.69 12.88
CA GLU A 151 9.60 9.06 13.29
C GLU A 151 8.41 9.76 13.98
N ALA A 152 7.20 9.24 13.81
CA ALA A 152 5.97 9.89 14.26
C ALA A 152 5.63 9.65 15.74
N ARG A 153 6.65 9.54 16.61
CA ARG A 153 6.47 9.34 18.06
C ARG A 153 6.60 10.68 18.79
N PRO A 154 5.50 11.28 19.29
CA PRO A 154 5.59 12.46 20.13
C PRO A 154 6.44 12.12 21.36
N ASP A 155 7.52 12.87 21.55
CA ASP A 155 8.46 12.75 22.67
C ASP A 155 9.16 11.36 22.75
N GLY A 156 9.23 10.64 21.61
CA GLY A 156 9.85 9.31 21.53
C GLY A 156 8.99 8.16 22.07
N THR A 157 7.76 8.44 22.54
CA THR A 157 6.88 7.43 23.15
C THR A 157 5.74 6.98 22.22
N GLU A 158 5.32 5.72 22.37
CA GLU A 158 4.13 5.16 21.70
C GLU A 158 2.85 5.36 22.53
N ALA A 159 2.96 5.93 23.74
CA ALA A 159 1.90 5.94 24.74
C ALA A 159 0.85 7.04 24.56
N ARG A 160 1.09 8.02 23.69
CA ARG A 160 0.21 9.18 23.47
C ARG A 160 -0.12 9.34 22.00
N LEU A 161 -1.41 9.48 21.73
CA LEU A 161 -1.96 9.77 20.41
C LEU A 161 -2.78 11.05 20.50
N PHE A 162 -2.47 12.04 19.66
CA PHE A 162 -3.22 13.29 19.59
C PHE A 162 -4.17 13.23 18.40
N ALA A 163 -5.47 13.23 18.66
CA ALA A 163 -6.52 13.14 17.65
C ALA A 163 -7.06 14.53 17.31
N LYS A 164 -7.08 14.88 16.02
CA LYS A 164 -7.60 16.17 15.55
C LYS A 164 -9.12 16.11 15.36
N THR A 165 -9.87 16.17 16.45
CA THR A 165 -11.33 15.95 16.52
C THR A 165 -12.21 16.92 15.72
N HIS A 166 -11.63 17.99 15.15
CA HIS A 166 -12.30 18.93 14.24
C HIS A 166 -11.65 19.02 12.85
N ALA A 167 -10.91 17.98 12.44
CA ALA A 167 -10.15 18.02 11.19
C ALA A 167 -11.06 18.24 9.97
N ALA A 168 -12.25 17.63 9.93
CA ALA A 168 -13.16 17.73 8.79
C ALA A 168 -13.72 19.16 8.61
N GLU A 169 -14.13 19.84 9.69
CA GLU A 169 -14.60 21.22 9.59
C GLU A 169 -13.49 22.16 9.12
N ARG A 170 -12.27 21.96 9.66
CA ARG A 170 -11.11 22.76 9.28
C ARG A 170 -10.71 22.52 7.82
N LEU A 171 -10.74 21.28 7.35
CA LEU A 171 -10.51 20.97 5.94
C LEU A 171 -11.54 21.68 5.05
N ARG A 172 -12.82 21.61 5.41
CA ARG A 172 -13.90 22.26 4.66
C ARG A 172 -13.69 23.77 4.55
N GLU A 173 -13.27 24.43 5.63
CA GLU A 173 -12.91 25.85 5.60
C GLU A 173 -11.71 26.14 4.70
N GLU A 174 -10.65 25.32 4.77
CA GLU A 174 -9.44 25.51 3.97
C GLU A 174 -9.70 25.34 2.46
N LEU A 175 -10.49 24.34 2.07
CA LEU A 175 -10.85 24.07 0.66
C LEU A 175 -11.79 25.14 0.07
N ARG A 176 -12.49 25.92 0.91
CA ARG A 176 -13.40 27.00 0.48
C ARG A 176 -12.73 28.36 0.35
N ARG A 177 -11.44 28.48 0.71
CA ARG A 177 -10.74 29.77 0.65
C ARG A 177 -10.75 30.34 -0.78
N PRO A 178 -11.04 31.64 -0.97
CA PRO A 178 -10.95 32.28 -2.28
C PRO A 178 -9.57 32.02 -2.90
N GLY A 179 -9.55 31.58 -4.15
CA GLY A 179 -8.30 31.30 -4.86
C GLY A 179 -7.66 29.93 -4.58
N TYR A 180 -8.28 29.07 -3.77
CA TYR A 180 -7.80 27.70 -3.59
C TYR A 180 -7.67 26.97 -4.95
N ARG A 181 -6.60 26.20 -5.11
CA ARG A 181 -6.33 25.37 -6.28
C ARG A 181 -6.04 23.95 -5.80
N PRO A 182 -6.77 22.94 -6.30
CA PRO A 182 -6.54 21.56 -5.88
C PRO A 182 -5.14 21.13 -6.30
N ARG A 183 -4.47 20.42 -5.41
CA ARG A 183 -3.21 19.73 -5.65
C ARG A 183 -3.28 18.37 -4.96
N PRO A 184 -2.69 17.30 -5.50
CA PRO A 184 -2.75 15.99 -4.87
C PRO A 184 -2.34 16.03 -3.39
N ILE A 185 -3.17 15.43 -2.53
CA ILE A 185 -2.94 15.34 -1.09
C ILE A 185 -2.41 13.94 -0.78
N ASN A 186 -1.37 13.83 0.04
CA ASN A 186 -1.01 12.59 0.73
C ASN A 186 -1.69 12.53 2.10
N LEU A 187 -2.69 11.65 2.23
CA LEU A 187 -3.36 11.36 3.49
C LEU A 187 -2.60 10.24 4.21
N GLY A 188 -2.07 10.57 5.39
CA GLY A 188 -1.26 9.63 6.18
C GLY A 188 0.23 9.70 5.88
N ALA A 189 0.73 10.88 5.52
CA ALA A 189 2.12 11.10 5.15
C ALA A 189 3.10 10.85 6.32
N ALA A 190 2.73 11.23 7.55
CA ALA A 190 3.58 11.11 8.74
C ALA A 190 3.01 10.09 9.73
N THR A 191 1.70 10.06 9.91
CA THR A 191 1.01 9.11 10.80
C THR A 191 0.04 8.27 10.01
N ASP A 192 -0.19 7.03 10.44
CA ASP A 192 -1.22 6.21 9.80
C ASP A 192 -2.61 6.80 10.09
N VAL A 193 -3.48 6.76 9.09
CA VAL A 193 -4.85 7.30 9.18
C VAL A 193 -5.86 6.26 9.67
N TYR A 194 -5.53 4.97 9.64
CA TYR A 194 -6.38 3.86 10.08
C TYR A 194 -5.80 3.14 11.30
N GLN A 195 -5.37 3.92 12.29
CA GLN A 195 -4.91 3.41 13.58
C GLN A 195 -6.06 2.76 14.37
N PRO A 196 -5.79 1.93 15.39
CA PRO A 196 -6.83 1.33 16.22
C PRO A 196 -7.87 2.35 16.76
N ALA A 197 -7.44 3.55 17.14
CA ALA A 197 -8.32 4.61 17.60
C ALA A 197 -9.31 5.12 16.52
N GLU A 198 -8.93 5.06 15.23
CA GLU A 198 -9.78 5.48 14.10
C GLU A 198 -11.07 4.68 14.05
N HIS A 199 -11.07 3.42 14.51
CA HIS A 199 -12.27 2.59 14.53
C HIS A 199 -13.43 3.28 15.26
N ARG A 200 -13.12 3.92 16.39
CA ARG A 200 -14.07 4.67 17.23
C ARG A 200 -14.21 6.13 16.80
N LEU A 201 -13.11 6.77 16.40
CA LEU A 201 -13.08 8.22 16.19
C LEU A 201 -13.65 8.65 14.84
N GLY A 202 -13.48 7.84 13.78
CA GLY A 202 -14.03 8.13 12.46
C GLY A 202 -13.51 9.43 11.82
N ILE A 203 -12.35 9.94 12.23
CA ILE A 203 -11.80 11.22 11.74
C ILE A 203 -11.40 11.08 10.28
N THR A 204 -10.75 9.98 9.92
CA THR A 204 -10.35 9.69 8.54
C THR A 204 -11.58 9.55 7.64
N ARG A 205 -12.62 8.85 8.09
CA ARG A 205 -13.88 8.78 7.33
C ARG A 205 -14.50 10.16 7.11
N ALA A 206 -14.58 10.99 8.15
CA ALA A 206 -15.12 12.35 8.03
C ALA A 206 -14.29 13.23 7.07
N LEU A 207 -12.96 13.05 7.03
CA LEU A 207 -12.10 13.71 6.04
C LEU A 207 -12.36 13.22 4.62
N LEU A 208 -12.52 11.90 4.43
CA LEU A 208 -12.86 11.32 3.14
C LEU A 208 -14.21 11.81 2.62
N GLU A 209 -15.21 11.98 3.48
CA GLU A 209 -16.51 12.55 3.10
C GLU A 209 -16.38 13.98 2.56
N VAL A 210 -15.56 14.83 3.21
CA VAL A 210 -15.30 16.20 2.72
C VAL A 210 -14.54 16.18 1.39
N LEU A 211 -13.54 15.30 1.24
CA LEU A 211 -12.76 15.19 -0.01
C LEU A 211 -13.57 14.59 -1.15
N GLU A 212 -14.44 13.61 -0.86
CA GLU A 212 -15.38 13.02 -1.80
C GLU A 212 -16.35 14.11 -2.29
N GLU A 213 -16.97 14.87 -1.39
CA GLU A 213 -17.90 15.95 -1.73
C GLU A 213 -17.23 16.99 -2.64
N ALA A 214 -15.98 17.35 -2.29
CA ALA A 214 -15.17 18.33 -3.00
C ALA A 214 -14.58 17.81 -4.31
N HIS A 215 -14.74 16.51 -4.63
CA HIS A 215 -14.08 15.85 -5.76
C HIS A 215 -12.57 16.14 -5.74
N HIS A 216 -11.95 16.02 -4.57
CA HIS A 216 -10.56 16.39 -4.38
C HIS A 216 -9.65 15.15 -4.52
N PRO A 217 -8.58 15.20 -5.33
CA PRO A 217 -7.70 14.06 -5.48
C PRO A 217 -6.81 13.83 -4.26
N LEU A 218 -6.56 12.57 -3.94
CA LEU A 218 -5.61 12.17 -2.90
C LEU A 218 -4.93 10.82 -3.19
N ALA A 219 -3.78 10.65 -2.56
CA ALA A 219 -3.18 9.37 -2.26
C ALA A 219 -3.39 9.05 -0.76
N ILE A 220 -3.59 7.78 -0.43
CA ILE A 220 -3.64 7.30 0.96
C ILE A 220 -2.51 6.30 1.15
N VAL A 221 -1.73 6.46 2.22
CA VAL A 221 -0.74 5.47 2.65
C VAL A 221 -1.17 4.88 3.99
N THR A 222 -1.23 3.55 4.10
CA THR A 222 -1.60 2.89 5.36
C THR A 222 -1.00 1.49 5.51
N ARG A 223 -0.77 1.08 6.75
CA ARG A 223 -0.37 -0.27 7.19
C ARG A 223 -1.55 -1.08 7.73
N SER A 224 -2.73 -0.46 7.79
CA SER A 224 -3.93 -1.07 8.34
C SER A 224 -4.82 -1.58 7.22
N ALA A 225 -5.32 -2.80 7.40
CA ALA A 225 -6.38 -3.33 6.54
C ALA A 225 -7.73 -2.63 6.78
N GLY A 226 -7.85 -1.74 7.79
CA GLY A 226 -9.09 -1.05 8.15
C GLY A 226 -9.60 -0.06 7.14
N ILE A 227 -8.78 0.29 6.16
CA ILE A 227 -9.18 1.06 4.99
C ILE A 227 -10.38 0.45 4.25
N VAL A 228 -10.60 -0.86 4.34
CA VAL A 228 -11.73 -1.52 3.65
C VAL A 228 -13.10 -1.06 4.15
N ARG A 229 -13.19 -0.48 5.35
CA ARG A 229 -14.44 0.04 5.92
C ARG A 229 -15.03 1.21 5.13
N ASP A 230 -14.17 1.95 4.42
CA ASP A 230 -14.53 3.17 3.68
C ASP A 230 -14.58 2.92 2.17
N LEU A 231 -14.71 1.66 1.75
CA LEU A 231 -14.76 1.26 0.33
C LEU A 231 -15.84 1.99 -0.48
N ASP A 232 -16.94 2.38 0.15
CA ASP A 232 -18.02 3.13 -0.47
C ASP A 232 -17.54 4.50 -0.99
N LEU A 233 -16.78 5.23 -0.18
CA LEU A 233 -16.17 6.51 -0.55
C LEU A 233 -15.00 6.29 -1.51
N LEU A 234 -14.12 5.34 -1.19
CA LEU A 234 -12.90 5.09 -1.97
C LEU A 234 -13.21 4.66 -3.41
N ALA A 235 -14.20 3.80 -3.61
CA ALA A 235 -14.61 3.37 -4.95
C ALA A 235 -15.21 4.52 -5.77
N ALA A 236 -15.99 5.42 -5.15
CA ALA A 236 -16.55 6.59 -5.82
C ALA A 236 -15.45 7.56 -6.30
N MET A 237 -14.44 7.80 -5.46
CA MET A 237 -13.29 8.64 -5.81
C MET A 237 -12.41 7.99 -6.88
N ALA A 238 -12.18 6.68 -6.77
CA ALA A 238 -11.45 5.90 -7.76
C ALA A 238 -12.11 5.90 -9.15
N ALA A 239 -13.43 5.80 -9.21
CA ALA A 239 -14.19 5.85 -10.47
C ALA A 239 -14.01 7.19 -11.22
N ARG A 240 -13.63 8.25 -10.51
CA ARG A 240 -13.30 9.57 -11.07
C ARG A 240 -11.80 9.76 -11.35
N GLY A 241 -10.96 8.75 -11.12
CA GLY A 241 -9.51 8.87 -11.26
C GLY A 241 -8.85 9.77 -10.22
N GLN A 242 -9.48 9.93 -9.04
CA GLN A 242 -9.05 10.89 -8.02
C GLN A 242 -8.35 10.23 -6.82
N LEU A 243 -8.18 8.90 -6.83
CA LEU A 243 -7.66 8.16 -5.69
C LEU A 243 -6.55 7.19 -6.11
N LEU A 244 -5.49 7.19 -5.31
CA LEU A 244 -4.51 6.12 -5.23
C LEU A 244 -4.42 5.64 -3.77
N VAL A 245 -4.38 4.32 -3.56
CA VAL A 245 -4.10 3.72 -2.26
C VAL A 245 -2.78 2.98 -2.31
N LEU A 246 -1.92 3.20 -1.32
CA LEU A 246 -0.68 2.46 -1.12
C LEU A 246 -0.74 1.72 0.21
N ILE A 247 -0.74 0.39 0.15
CA ILE A 247 -0.71 -0.46 1.34
C ILE A 247 0.74 -0.80 1.64
N SER A 248 1.19 -0.36 2.82
CA SER A 248 2.53 -0.66 3.30
C SER A 248 2.65 -2.13 3.72
N LEU A 249 3.52 -2.88 3.05
CA LEU A 249 3.75 -4.30 3.29
C LEU A 249 5.26 -4.56 3.32
N MET A 250 5.82 -4.65 4.53
CA MET A 250 7.27 -4.72 4.72
C MET A 250 7.83 -6.14 4.68
N THR A 251 7.03 -7.15 5.00
CA THR A 251 7.42 -8.57 5.10
C THR A 251 6.17 -9.42 4.93
N LEU A 252 6.32 -10.65 4.43
CA LEU A 252 5.29 -11.67 4.44
C LEU A 252 5.37 -12.58 5.69
N ASP A 253 6.50 -12.52 6.42
CA ASP A 253 6.70 -13.25 7.66
C ASP A 253 5.98 -12.56 8.84
N MET A 254 5.02 -13.29 9.42
CA MET A 254 4.29 -12.85 10.59
C MET A 254 5.16 -12.63 11.82
N ALA A 255 6.23 -13.42 12.00
CA ALA A 255 7.12 -13.30 13.14
C ALA A 255 7.96 -12.02 13.04
N LEU A 256 8.52 -11.75 11.85
CA LEU A 256 9.22 -10.50 11.59
C LEU A 256 8.27 -9.28 11.68
N ALA A 257 7.07 -9.37 11.12
CA ALA A 257 6.08 -8.29 11.18
C ALA A 257 5.76 -7.87 12.63
N ARG A 258 5.61 -8.84 13.55
CA ARG A 258 5.39 -8.57 14.97
C ARG A 258 6.56 -7.85 15.65
N GLN A 259 7.78 -8.02 15.14
CA GLN A 259 8.96 -7.34 15.67
C GLN A 259 9.12 -5.94 15.07
N LEU A 260 8.76 -5.75 13.80
CA LEU A 260 8.95 -4.48 13.08
C LEU A 260 7.80 -3.49 13.27
N GLU A 261 6.56 -3.97 13.34
CA GLU A 261 5.32 -3.18 13.37
C GLU A 261 4.21 -3.92 14.16
N PRO A 262 4.42 -4.16 15.47
CA PRO A 262 3.62 -5.10 16.27
C PRO A 262 2.12 -4.85 16.30
N GLN A 263 1.72 -3.59 16.12
CA GLN A 263 0.32 -3.16 16.23
C GLN A 263 -0.34 -2.90 14.86
N ALA A 264 0.41 -3.06 13.76
CA ALA A 264 -0.13 -2.97 12.41
C ALA A 264 -0.90 -4.24 12.02
N SER A 265 -1.73 -4.16 10.96
CA SER A 265 -2.42 -5.35 10.46
C SER A 265 -1.42 -6.41 10.00
N ALA A 266 -1.79 -7.68 10.17
CA ALA A 266 -0.98 -8.80 9.73
C ALA A 266 -0.70 -8.72 8.20
N PRO A 267 0.49 -9.11 7.71
CA PRO A 267 0.78 -9.23 6.28
C PRO A 267 -0.34 -9.86 5.44
N ALA A 268 -0.91 -10.98 5.91
CA ALA A 268 -2.02 -11.65 5.22
C ALA A 268 -3.29 -10.77 5.11
N GLN A 269 -3.61 -10.01 6.16
CA GLN A 269 -4.75 -9.08 6.17
C GLN A 269 -4.50 -7.90 5.23
N ARG A 270 -3.26 -7.41 5.14
CA ARG A 270 -2.88 -6.35 4.18
C ARG A 270 -3.02 -6.82 2.74
N LEU A 271 -2.60 -8.04 2.42
CA LEU A 271 -2.85 -8.64 1.10
C LEU A 271 -4.35 -8.84 0.82
N ALA A 272 -5.15 -9.20 1.82
CA ALA A 272 -6.60 -9.27 1.69
C ALA A 272 -7.22 -7.88 1.40
N ALA A 273 -6.75 -6.84 2.09
CA ALA A 273 -7.18 -5.45 1.84
C ALA A 273 -6.83 -4.98 0.42
N ILE A 274 -5.62 -5.26 -0.08
CA ILE A 274 -5.23 -5.01 -1.48
C ILE A 274 -6.23 -5.68 -2.43
N ARG A 275 -6.59 -6.94 -2.16
CA ARG A 275 -7.55 -7.69 -2.99
C ARG A 275 -8.95 -7.09 -2.96
N ALA A 276 -9.43 -6.67 -1.78
CA ALA A 276 -10.73 -6.03 -1.64
C ALA A 276 -10.79 -4.69 -2.39
N LEU A 277 -9.78 -3.85 -2.23
CA LEU A 277 -9.64 -2.56 -2.93
C LEU A 277 -9.59 -2.75 -4.46
N ALA A 278 -8.75 -3.68 -4.94
CA ALA A 278 -8.64 -3.97 -6.36
C ALA A 278 -9.98 -4.47 -6.96
N ARG A 279 -10.71 -5.35 -6.25
CA ARG A 279 -12.03 -5.85 -6.66
C ARG A 279 -13.10 -4.75 -6.70
N ALA A 280 -12.98 -3.73 -5.86
CA ALA A 280 -13.84 -2.55 -5.85
C ALA A 280 -13.48 -1.53 -6.96
N GLY A 281 -12.40 -1.77 -7.72
CA GLY A 281 -11.93 -0.86 -8.77
C GLY A 281 -11.04 0.27 -8.27
N VAL A 282 -10.61 0.23 -7.00
CA VAL A 282 -9.68 1.22 -6.43
C VAL A 282 -8.26 0.95 -6.96
N PRO A 283 -7.57 1.96 -7.55
CA PRO A 283 -6.15 1.85 -7.86
C PRO A 283 -5.35 1.67 -6.57
N VAL A 284 -4.82 0.47 -6.38
CA VAL A 284 -4.04 0.09 -5.19
C VAL A 284 -2.63 -0.32 -5.60
N GLY A 285 -1.66 0.08 -4.80
CA GLY A 285 -0.26 -0.30 -4.90
C GLY A 285 0.27 -0.87 -3.59
N VAL A 286 1.45 -1.46 -3.67
CA VAL A 286 2.23 -1.89 -2.50
C VAL A 286 3.35 -0.90 -2.21
N ASN A 287 3.57 -0.63 -0.93
CA ASN A 287 4.60 0.27 -0.45
C ASN A 287 5.57 -0.47 0.48
N LEU A 288 6.84 -0.58 0.09
CA LEU A 288 7.89 -1.23 0.86
C LEU A 288 8.81 -0.21 1.54
N SER A 289 8.26 0.89 2.07
CA SER A 289 9.07 1.92 2.74
C SER A 289 8.95 1.82 4.27
N PRO A 290 10.05 1.52 5.00
CA PRO A 290 11.43 1.39 4.51
C PRO A 290 11.85 -0.02 4.01
N LEU A 291 12.79 -0.07 3.07
CA LEU A 291 13.59 -1.25 2.73
C LEU A 291 14.87 -1.25 3.58
N VAL A 292 15.08 -2.33 4.32
CA VAL A 292 16.16 -2.55 5.27
C VAL A 292 17.07 -3.66 4.74
N PRO A 293 18.36 -3.37 4.50
CA PRO A 293 19.30 -4.36 4.00
C PRO A 293 19.32 -5.61 4.86
N LEU A 294 19.44 -6.79 4.22
CA LEU A 294 19.51 -8.11 4.86
C LEU A 294 18.32 -8.51 5.76
N LEU A 295 17.37 -7.61 6.04
CA LEU A 295 16.26 -7.85 6.96
C LEU A 295 14.96 -8.12 6.19
N ASN A 296 14.46 -7.13 5.46
CA ASN A 296 13.33 -7.32 4.54
C ASN A 296 13.72 -7.15 3.06
N GLU A 297 14.94 -6.69 2.77
CA GLU A 297 15.52 -6.73 1.42
C GLU A 297 15.38 -8.11 0.74
N PRO A 298 15.59 -9.26 1.42
CA PRO A 298 15.40 -10.57 0.79
C PRO A 298 13.96 -10.85 0.34
N GLU A 299 12.98 -10.10 0.85
CA GLU A 299 11.55 -10.32 0.56
C GLU A 299 10.98 -9.40 -0.52
N ILE A 300 11.79 -8.55 -1.17
CA ILE A 300 11.31 -7.63 -2.22
C ILE A 300 10.53 -8.37 -3.31
N GLU A 301 11.13 -9.38 -3.94
CA GLU A 301 10.51 -10.16 -5.02
C GLU A 301 9.24 -10.91 -4.56
N PRO A 302 9.26 -11.69 -3.46
CA PRO A 302 8.04 -12.39 -3.03
C PRO A 302 6.92 -11.45 -2.59
N ILE A 303 7.22 -10.30 -1.95
CA ILE A 303 6.21 -9.28 -1.61
C ILE A 303 5.58 -8.72 -2.89
N ILE A 304 6.39 -8.32 -3.87
CA ILE A 304 5.90 -7.79 -5.14
C ILE A 304 5.03 -8.81 -5.87
N ALA A 305 5.48 -10.06 -5.95
CA ALA A 305 4.71 -11.14 -6.55
C ALA A 305 3.37 -11.38 -5.83
N ALA A 306 3.36 -11.36 -4.49
CA ALA A 306 2.16 -11.53 -3.69
C ALA A 306 1.18 -10.36 -3.84
N ALA A 307 1.69 -9.13 -3.83
CA ALA A 307 0.89 -7.93 -4.03
C ALA A 307 0.27 -7.88 -5.44
N ALA A 308 1.04 -8.24 -6.47
CA ALA A 308 0.57 -8.35 -7.84
C ALA A 308 -0.59 -9.36 -7.96
N ARG A 309 -0.43 -10.55 -7.37
CA ARG A 309 -1.50 -11.57 -7.30
C ARG A 309 -2.73 -11.09 -6.53
N ALA A 310 -2.55 -10.22 -5.54
CA ALA A 310 -3.65 -9.59 -4.83
C ALA A 310 -4.35 -8.49 -5.65
N GLY A 311 -3.74 -7.98 -6.72
CA GLY A 311 -4.32 -6.97 -7.61
C GLY A 311 -3.69 -5.58 -7.47
N ALA A 312 -2.55 -5.46 -6.79
CA ALA A 312 -1.76 -4.24 -6.81
C ALA A 312 -1.28 -3.91 -8.23
N ARG A 313 -1.32 -2.63 -8.60
CA ARG A 313 -0.94 -2.11 -9.92
C ARG A 313 0.32 -1.25 -9.88
N THR A 314 0.68 -0.77 -8.70
CA THR A 314 1.88 0.03 -8.50
C THR A 314 2.73 -0.51 -7.37
N ALA A 315 4.02 -0.25 -7.43
CA ALA A 315 4.98 -0.56 -6.38
C ALA A 315 5.81 0.68 -6.06
N HIS A 316 6.04 0.91 -4.78
CA HIS A 316 6.94 1.93 -4.28
C HIS A 316 7.83 1.32 -3.19
N GLY A 317 9.06 1.79 -3.07
CA GLY A 317 9.97 1.38 -2.01
C GLY A 317 11.09 2.38 -1.86
N THR A 318 11.44 2.69 -0.62
CA THR A 318 12.48 3.62 -0.24
C THR A 318 13.44 2.90 0.68
N ALA A 319 14.74 2.96 0.40
CA ALA A 319 15.76 2.47 1.33
C ALA A 319 15.66 3.20 2.67
N LEU A 320 15.88 2.49 3.77
CA LEU A 320 15.87 3.09 5.10
C LEU A 320 16.94 4.19 5.19
N ARG A 321 16.50 5.35 5.66
CA ARG A 321 17.38 6.41 6.18
C ARG A 321 17.08 6.56 7.66
N LEU A 322 18.12 6.57 8.48
CA LEU A 322 18.02 6.69 9.92
C LEU A 322 18.25 8.13 10.33
N SER A 323 17.37 8.62 11.19
CA SER A 323 17.61 9.83 11.98
C SER A 323 18.32 9.49 13.28
N ASP A 324 18.77 10.51 14.00
CA ASP A 324 19.25 10.38 15.39
C ASP A 324 18.22 9.72 16.32
N THR A 325 16.93 9.79 16.00
CA THR A 325 15.86 9.23 16.83
C THR A 325 15.58 7.76 16.51
N THR A 326 15.77 7.33 15.26
CA THR A 326 15.54 5.93 14.84
C THR A 326 16.79 5.07 14.90
N ALA A 327 17.98 5.65 14.71
CA ALA A 327 19.25 4.90 14.73
C ALA A 327 19.49 4.11 16.03
N PRO A 328 19.37 4.68 17.24
CA PRO A 328 19.61 3.93 18.48
C PRO A 328 18.62 2.79 18.67
N ARG A 329 17.36 2.97 18.24
CA ARG A 329 16.31 1.95 18.34
C ARG A 329 16.61 0.76 17.44
N LEU A 330 16.97 1.01 16.18
CA LEU A 330 17.34 -0.07 15.26
C LEU A 330 18.58 -0.80 15.75
N ARG A 331 19.64 -0.06 16.16
CA ARG A 331 20.87 -0.66 16.68
C ARG A 331 20.59 -1.60 17.85
N ARG A 332 19.85 -1.12 18.85
CA ARG A 332 19.47 -1.94 20.01
C ARG A 332 18.64 -3.15 19.59
N TRP A 333 17.63 -2.95 18.75
CA TRP A 333 16.79 -4.04 18.28
C TRP A 333 17.60 -5.12 17.54
N LEU A 334 18.54 -4.72 16.68
CA LEU A 334 19.43 -5.63 15.98
C LEU A 334 20.32 -6.39 16.97
N GLN A 335 20.91 -5.73 17.97
CA GLN A 335 21.71 -6.40 19.00
C GLN A 335 20.90 -7.44 19.78
N ASP A 336 19.66 -7.10 20.13
CA ASP A 336 18.80 -7.95 20.95
C ASP A 336 18.20 -9.13 20.15
N HIS A 337 17.90 -8.95 18.86
CA HIS A 337 17.10 -9.90 18.07
C HIS A 337 17.84 -10.52 16.87
N ARG A 338 18.87 -9.86 16.33
CA ARG A 338 19.63 -10.28 15.13
C ARG A 338 21.12 -9.87 15.25
N PRO A 339 21.82 -10.25 16.33
CA PRO A 339 23.20 -9.80 16.58
C PRO A 339 24.16 -10.17 15.44
N GLU A 340 23.91 -11.28 14.74
CA GLU A 340 24.67 -11.77 13.60
C GLU A 340 24.58 -10.87 12.36
N LEU A 341 23.48 -10.11 12.22
CA LEU A 341 23.26 -9.18 11.10
C LEU A 341 23.60 -7.73 11.47
N ALA A 342 23.67 -7.40 12.76
CA ALA A 342 23.72 -6.03 13.24
C ALA A 342 24.79 -5.16 12.56
N ALA A 343 26.04 -5.63 12.52
CA ALA A 343 27.14 -4.89 11.91
C ALA A 343 26.96 -4.70 10.39
N GLN A 344 26.48 -5.72 9.69
CA GLN A 344 26.30 -5.71 8.24
C GLN A 344 25.12 -4.84 7.80
N VAL A 345 24.05 -4.80 8.61
CA VAL A 345 22.91 -3.92 8.36
C VAL A 345 23.32 -2.46 8.58
N LEU A 346 23.97 -2.16 9.71
CA LEU A 346 24.27 -0.78 10.10
C LEU A 346 25.23 -0.06 9.15
N VAL A 347 26.17 -0.77 8.50
CA VAL A 347 27.06 -0.16 7.50
C VAL A 347 26.38 0.11 6.14
N GLN A 348 25.23 -0.54 5.88
CA GLN A 348 24.47 -0.43 4.63
C GLN A 348 23.26 0.51 4.72
N VAL A 349 22.99 1.11 5.87
CA VAL A 349 21.87 2.02 6.07
C VAL A 349 22.36 3.45 6.08
N GLN A 350 21.68 4.32 5.34
CA GLN A 350 21.99 5.75 5.31
C GLN A 350 21.61 6.39 6.66
N VAL A 351 22.40 7.35 7.11
CA VAL A 351 22.14 8.10 8.34
C VAL A 351 22.17 9.58 8.01
N ASP A 352 21.14 10.30 8.44
CA ASP A 352 21.05 11.75 8.25
C ASP A 352 22.00 12.43 9.26
N ASP A 353 23.03 13.15 8.77
CA ASP A 353 23.96 14.05 9.49
C ASP A 353 24.23 13.73 10.98
N SER A 354 24.55 12.47 11.29
CA SER A 354 24.85 12.02 12.66
C SER A 354 26.35 11.69 12.81
N PRO A 355 27.11 12.42 13.64
CA PRO A 355 28.56 12.22 13.78
C PRO A 355 28.95 10.88 14.46
N ASP A 356 28.01 10.22 15.14
CA ASP A 356 28.26 9.05 15.98
C ASP A 356 27.91 7.69 15.32
N MET A 357 27.65 7.68 14.01
CA MET A 357 27.13 6.50 13.31
C MET A 357 28.08 5.95 12.25
N THR A 358 28.29 4.63 12.30
CA THR A 358 29.23 3.83 11.49
C THR A 358 28.78 3.59 10.05
N ALA A 359 27.91 4.44 9.49
CA ALA A 359 27.45 4.26 8.12
C ALA A 359 28.56 4.69 7.15
N ASP A 360 28.92 3.82 6.21
CA ASP A 360 29.76 4.20 5.08
C ASP A 360 28.85 4.71 3.95
N PRO A 361 28.89 6.01 3.59
CA PRO A 361 27.95 6.57 2.61
C PRO A 361 27.97 5.86 1.26
N GLY A 362 29.14 5.39 0.82
CA GLY A 362 29.29 4.64 -0.42
C GLY A 362 28.60 3.27 -0.37
N THR A 363 28.83 2.52 0.71
CA THR A 363 28.19 1.23 0.96
C THR A 363 26.68 1.35 1.11
N ALA A 364 26.20 2.37 1.82
CA ALA A 364 24.77 2.62 1.99
C ALA A 364 24.08 3.01 0.68
N ALA A 365 24.71 3.86 -0.14
CA ALA A 365 24.22 4.20 -1.48
C ALA A 365 24.17 2.96 -2.39
N ALA A 366 25.23 2.14 -2.40
CA ALA A 366 25.26 0.90 -3.17
C ALA A 366 24.17 -0.09 -2.73
N ALA A 367 23.90 -0.20 -1.43
CA ALA A 367 22.81 -1.04 -0.91
C ALA A 367 21.43 -0.51 -1.35
N ALA A 368 21.19 0.80 -1.23
CA ALA A 368 19.96 1.42 -1.70
C ALA A 368 19.74 1.19 -3.21
N ASP A 369 20.79 1.33 -4.02
CA ASP A 369 20.73 1.07 -5.45
C ASP A 369 20.42 -0.38 -5.78
N ARG A 370 21.05 -1.35 -5.10
CA ARG A 370 20.72 -2.78 -5.31
C ARG A 370 19.25 -3.06 -5.00
N MET A 371 18.75 -2.57 -3.86
CA MET A 371 17.36 -2.76 -3.46
C MET A 371 16.39 -2.12 -4.47
N ARG A 372 16.72 -0.92 -4.96
CA ARG A 372 15.95 -0.24 -6.00
C ARG A 372 15.92 -1.05 -7.31
N HIS A 373 17.06 -1.52 -7.80
CA HIS A 373 17.10 -2.35 -9.02
C HIS A 373 16.31 -3.66 -8.87
N ARG A 374 16.36 -4.30 -7.70
CA ARG A 374 15.55 -5.50 -7.41
C ARG A 374 14.05 -5.20 -7.41
N LEU A 375 13.65 -4.10 -6.78
CA LEU A 375 12.26 -3.62 -6.81
C LEU A 375 11.80 -3.35 -8.25
N GLU A 376 12.61 -2.63 -9.03
CA GLU A 376 12.34 -2.31 -10.44
C GLU A 376 12.17 -3.58 -11.29
N ALA A 377 13.10 -4.53 -11.17
CA ALA A 377 13.06 -5.80 -11.90
C ALA A 377 11.85 -6.66 -11.51
N ALA A 378 11.55 -6.76 -10.21
CA ALA A 378 10.39 -7.50 -9.72
C ALA A 378 9.07 -6.87 -10.17
N ALA A 379 8.97 -5.55 -10.09
CA ALA A 379 7.78 -4.81 -10.54
C ALA A 379 7.57 -5.00 -12.05
N ALA A 380 8.63 -4.89 -12.86
CA ALA A 380 8.57 -5.14 -14.30
C ALA A 380 8.12 -6.58 -14.61
N LEU A 381 8.68 -7.58 -13.92
CA LEU A 381 8.31 -8.99 -14.08
C LEU A 381 6.83 -9.26 -13.80
N HIS A 382 6.26 -8.56 -12.82
CA HIS A 382 4.87 -8.75 -12.38
C HIS A 382 3.88 -7.71 -12.92
N GLY A 383 4.33 -6.79 -13.78
CA GLY A 383 3.48 -5.77 -14.42
C GLY A 383 3.01 -4.66 -13.49
N LEU A 384 3.77 -4.33 -12.45
CA LEU A 384 3.51 -3.20 -11.56
C LEU A 384 4.24 -1.95 -12.05
N ALA A 385 3.53 -0.83 -12.11
CA ALA A 385 4.14 0.46 -12.44
C ALA A 385 4.84 1.06 -11.22
N LEU A 386 6.00 1.69 -11.43
CA LEU A 386 6.72 2.40 -10.37
C LEU A 386 6.27 3.86 -10.24
N THR A 387 5.74 4.41 -11.33
CA THR A 387 5.14 5.74 -11.33
C THR A 387 3.65 5.61 -11.00
N PRO A 388 3.15 6.34 -9.99
CA PRO A 388 1.73 6.37 -9.70
C PRO A 388 0.94 6.97 -10.88
N PRO A 389 -0.33 6.58 -11.07
CA PRO A 389 -1.17 7.22 -12.07
C PRO A 389 -1.39 8.70 -11.74
N ALA A 390 -1.49 9.54 -12.77
CA ALA A 390 -1.89 10.93 -12.60
C ALA A 390 -3.32 10.98 -12.04
N LEU A 391 -3.54 11.81 -11.02
CA LEU A 391 -4.86 12.01 -10.40
C LEU A 391 -5.61 13.15 -11.08
N ASP A 392 -6.92 12.99 -11.28
CA ASP A 392 -7.78 13.99 -11.90
C ASP A 392 -8.06 15.18 -10.95
N LEU A 393 -7.54 16.35 -11.32
CA LEU A 393 -7.70 17.62 -10.64
C LEU A 393 -8.88 18.46 -11.16
N GLY A 394 -9.39 18.15 -12.35
CA GLY A 394 -10.38 18.96 -13.07
C GLY A 394 -11.78 18.90 -12.47
N GLY A 395 -12.08 17.85 -11.70
CA GLY A 395 -13.38 17.65 -11.06
C GLY A 395 -13.61 18.47 -9.79
N PHE A 396 -12.59 19.17 -9.27
CA PHE A 396 -12.68 19.84 -7.97
C PHE A 396 -13.80 20.88 -7.90
N ARG A 397 -14.51 20.86 -6.77
CA ARG A 397 -15.50 21.88 -6.41
C ARG A 397 -15.38 22.19 -4.92
N PRO A 398 -15.47 23.47 -4.51
CA PRO A 398 -15.49 23.79 -3.08
C PRO A 398 -16.65 23.07 -2.36
N PRO A 399 -16.40 22.43 -1.21
CA PRO A 399 -17.46 21.77 -0.45
C PRO A 399 -18.48 22.79 0.07
N ARG A 400 -19.70 22.33 0.38
CA ARG A 400 -20.79 23.19 0.88
C ARG A 400 -20.40 23.88 2.19
N ALA A 401 -21.10 24.95 2.53
CA ALA A 401 -20.89 25.57 3.83
C ALA A 401 -21.34 24.57 4.91
N PRO A 402 -20.67 24.50 6.08
CA PRO A 402 -21.26 23.82 7.21
C PRO A 402 -22.68 24.37 7.42
N LEU A 403 -23.65 23.50 7.71
CA LEU A 403 -24.94 24.01 8.18
C LEU A 403 -24.67 24.84 9.44
N PRO A 404 -25.30 26.01 9.62
CA PRO A 404 -25.15 26.77 10.85
C PRO A 404 -25.52 25.84 12.01
N ARG A 405 -24.58 25.67 12.95
CA ARG A 405 -24.81 24.85 14.14
C ARG A 405 -25.97 25.46 14.90
N HIS A 406 -27.17 24.87 14.81
CA HIS A 406 -28.12 25.01 15.90
C HIS A 406 -27.41 24.42 17.12
N ALA A 407 -27.23 25.21 18.16
CA ALA A 407 -26.56 24.80 19.39
C ALA A 407 -27.35 23.66 20.05
N ALA A 408 -27.12 22.43 19.62
CA ALA A 408 -27.54 21.25 20.35
C ALA A 408 -26.57 21.12 21.52
N HIS A 409 -27.01 21.58 22.69
CA HIS A 409 -26.37 21.29 23.96
C HIS A 409 -26.19 19.77 24.09
N PHE A 410 -24.95 19.31 24.01
CA PHE A 410 -24.57 17.99 24.52
C PHE A 410 -24.56 18.09 26.05
N GLU A 411 -25.71 17.88 26.68
CA GLU A 411 -25.75 17.60 28.11
C GLU A 411 -25.14 16.22 28.34
N HIS A 412 -23.95 16.20 28.94
CA HIS A 412 -23.38 15.02 29.57
C HIS A 412 -24.35 14.55 30.66
N ARG A 413 -25.12 13.49 30.38
CA ARG A 413 -25.77 12.70 31.43
C ARG A 413 -24.67 12.01 32.25
N THR A 414 -24.32 12.61 33.37
CA THR A 414 -23.58 11.97 34.46
C THR A 414 -24.46 10.87 35.05
N GLY A 415 -24.16 9.62 34.71
CA GLY A 415 -24.82 8.45 35.29
C GLY A 415 -24.39 8.25 36.74
N GLN A 416 -25.06 8.88 37.70
CA GLN A 416 -25.13 8.37 39.07
C GLN A 416 -26.23 7.31 39.14
N GLY A 417 -25.86 6.04 38.94
CA GLY A 417 -26.69 4.90 39.29
C GLY A 417 -26.63 4.66 40.80
N ARG A 418 -27.72 4.95 41.51
CA ARG A 418 -27.94 4.51 42.89
C ARG A 418 -28.17 3.00 42.89
N LEU A 419 -27.41 2.29 43.72
CA LEU A 419 -27.67 0.93 44.16
C LEU A 419 -28.99 0.91 44.95
N PHE A 420 -29.88 -0.01 44.58
CA PHE A 420 -30.85 -0.65 45.46
C PHE A 420 -30.81 -2.15 45.17
#